data_AF-A0A8R1E5M0-F1
#
_entry.id   AF-A0A8R1E5M0-F1
#
_cell.length_a   1.000
_cell.length_b   1.000
_cell.length_c   1.000
_cell.angle_alpha   90.00
_cell.angle_beta   90.00
_cell.angle_gamma   90.00
#
_symmetry.space_group_name_H-M   'P 1'
#
loop_
_entity.id
_entity.type
_entity.pdbx_description
1 polymer ?
#
loop_
_entity_poly.entity_id
_entity_poly.type
_entity_poly.pdbx_seq_one_letter_code
_entity_poly.pdbx_strand_id
1 'polypeptide(L)'
;MDAQMYEKYMKAVLPLIAAAAPVGRQPILVIDNASIHNTVVAKIPTKSSSKQSLVDFLADHGVAASIFNLKDDLWKEVEDFINSRGGRNSMKKYLVDEYAATLGVKIVRLPPYHCQFSPIELIWNQLKSYLRSAGKTSDKLEVVRARAIEWLQNKCEADISWTYEHVLDIEEGIKNVMEQDTYSSDSECDTSESE
;
A
#
# COMPACT_ATOMS: atom_id res chain seq x y z
N MET A 1 9.36 4.40 14.21
CA MET A 1 9.72 5.01 12.92
C MET A 1 8.60 5.96 12.54
N ASP A 2 8.92 7.21 12.24
CA ASP A 2 7.95 8.18 11.72
C ASP A 2 7.98 8.23 10.18
N ALA A 3 7.13 9.06 9.58
CA ALA A 3 7.05 9.20 8.12
C ALA A 3 8.37 9.71 7.48
N GLN A 4 9.10 10.60 8.15
CA GLN A 4 10.37 11.15 7.62
C GLN A 4 11.47 10.10 7.64
N MET A 5 11.57 9.34 8.73
CA MET A 5 12.48 8.20 8.84
C MET A 5 12.13 7.12 7.83
N TYR A 6 10.84 6.86 7.60
CA TYR A 6 10.40 5.91 6.57
C TYR A 6 10.81 6.37 5.17
N GLU A 7 10.59 7.64 4.82
CA GLU A 7 11.03 8.18 3.53
C GLU A 7 12.55 8.04 3.33
N LYS A 8 13.34 8.36 4.36
CA LYS A 8 14.81 8.20 4.33
C LYS A 8 15.21 6.73 4.16
N TYR A 9 14.53 5.83 4.85
CA TYR A 9 14.75 4.39 4.72
C TYR A 9 14.44 3.92 3.29
N MET A 10 13.29 4.32 2.73
CA MET A 10 12.89 3.96 1.37
C MET A 10 13.85 4.51 0.30
N LYS A 11 14.40 5.71 0.50
CA LYS A 11 15.45 6.28 -0.36
C LYS A 11 16.72 5.42 -0.40
N ALA A 12 17.02 4.68 0.67
CA ALA A 12 18.14 3.75 0.69
C ALA A 12 17.79 2.37 0.09
N VAL A 13 16.57 1.90 0.31
CA VAL A 13 16.16 0.52 -0.05
C VAL A 13 15.69 0.40 -1.51
N LEU A 14 14.93 1.37 -2.03
CA LEU A 14 14.37 1.27 -3.39
C LEU A 14 15.43 1.11 -4.50
N PRO A 15 16.59 1.79 -4.45
CA PRO A 15 17.66 1.53 -5.42
C PRO A 15 18.19 0.09 -5.37
N LEU A 16 18.24 -0.53 -4.18
CA LEU A 16 18.68 -1.92 -4.03
C LEU A 16 17.64 -2.89 -4.61
N ILE A 17 16.35 -2.61 -4.41
CA ILE A 17 15.26 -3.38 -5.03
C ILE A 17 15.33 -3.28 -6.56
N ALA A 18 15.51 -2.07 -7.08
CA ALA A 18 15.61 -1.86 -8.53
C ALA A 18 16.82 -2.61 -9.12
N ALA A 19 17.96 -2.58 -8.44
CA ALA A 19 19.18 -3.29 -8.87
C ALA A 19 19.08 -4.81 -8.77
N ALA A 20 18.30 -5.35 -7.83
CA ALA A 20 18.09 -6.78 -7.67
C ALA A 20 17.10 -7.37 -8.70
N ALA A 21 16.34 -6.53 -9.39
CA ALA A 21 15.35 -6.98 -10.36
C ALA A 21 16.02 -7.56 -11.63
N PRO A 22 15.59 -8.73 -12.13
CA PRO A 22 16.07 -9.26 -13.39
C PRO A 22 15.79 -8.32 -14.57
N VAL A 23 16.72 -8.27 -15.53
CA VAL A 23 16.58 -7.45 -16.74
C VAL A 23 15.27 -7.80 -17.46
N GLY A 24 14.52 -6.76 -17.84
CA GLY A 24 13.24 -6.92 -18.55
C GLY A 24 12.04 -7.20 -17.65
N ARG A 25 12.20 -7.25 -16.32
CA ARG A 25 11.08 -7.33 -15.37
C ARG A 25 10.93 -6.04 -14.56
N GLN A 26 9.68 -5.63 -14.37
CA GLN A 26 9.37 -4.50 -13.48
C GLN A 26 9.41 -4.97 -12.02
N PRO A 27 10.26 -4.38 -11.15
CA PRO A 27 10.21 -4.66 -9.73
C PRO A 27 8.90 -4.16 -9.12
N ILE A 28 8.27 -5.01 -8.32
CA ILE A 28 7.07 -4.69 -7.55
C ILE A 28 7.40 -4.82 -6.07
N LEU A 29 7.14 -3.76 -5.31
CA LEU A 29 7.25 -3.76 -3.86
C LEU A 29 5.85 -3.74 -3.24
N VAL A 30 5.50 -4.81 -2.54
CA VAL A 30 4.27 -4.90 -1.77
C VAL A 30 4.52 -4.42 -0.34
N ILE A 31 3.69 -3.49 0.15
CA ILE A 31 3.76 -2.96 1.51
C ILE A 31 2.37 -2.97 2.16
N ASP A 32 2.31 -2.93 3.48
CA ASP A 32 1.06 -2.70 4.20
C ASP A 32 0.57 -1.25 4.04
N ASN A 33 -0.68 -0.98 4.41
CA ASN A 33 -1.30 0.33 4.25
C ASN A 33 -1.23 1.18 5.53
N ALA A 34 -0.06 1.21 6.17
CA ALA A 34 0.14 2.05 7.36
C ALA A 34 0.24 3.54 7.00
N SER A 35 -0.22 4.40 7.91
CA SER A 35 -0.24 5.85 7.72
C SER A 35 1.14 6.45 7.42
N ILE A 36 2.20 5.88 8.00
CA ILE A 36 3.60 6.30 7.78
C ILE A 36 4.08 6.08 6.33
N HIS A 37 3.42 5.21 5.56
CA HIS A 37 3.72 4.94 4.14
C HIS A 37 2.98 5.87 3.18
N ASN A 38 2.08 6.68 3.71
CA ASN A 38 1.05 7.39 2.94
C ASN A 38 1.21 8.91 3.01
N THR A 39 2.46 9.40 3.11
CA THR A 39 2.74 10.84 3.02
C THR A 39 2.44 11.34 1.62
N VAL A 40 1.42 12.20 1.51
CA VAL A 40 0.96 12.76 0.24
C VAL A 40 1.91 13.82 -0.29
N VAL A 41 2.10 13.85 -1.61
CA VAL A 41 2.88 14.89 -2.31
C VAL A 41 2.21 16.25 -2.15
N ALA A 42 0.90 16.29 -2.40
CA ALA A 42 0.07 17.48 -2.25
C ALA A 42 -1.23 17.11 -1.55
N LYS A 43 -1.71 17.99 -0.66
CA LYS A 43 -3.00 17.79 0.00
C LYS A 43 -4.12 18.11 -0.98
N ILE A 44 -4.99 17.13 -1.22
CA ILE A 44 -6.22 17.37 -1.97
C ILE A 44 -7.21 18.09 -1.04
N PRO A 45 -7.82 19.22 -1.46
CA PRO A 45 -8.77 19.95 -0.63
C PRO A 45 -10.00 19.14 -0.21
N THR A 46 -10.67 19.57 0.85
CA THR A 46 -11.96 19.04 1.33
C THR A 46 -12.97 20.17 1.42
N LYS A 47 -14.25 19.88 1.63
CA LYS A 47 -15.29 20.91 1.82
C LYS A 47 -14.97 21.89 2.96
N SER A 48 -14.23 21.43 3.96
CA SER A 48 -13.72 22.23 5.08
C SER A 48 -12.50 23.10 4.73
N SER A 49 -11.83 22.90 3.59
CA SER A 49 -10.68 23.71 3.15
C SER A 49 -11.02 25.20 3.06
N SER A 50 -10.01 26.06 3.18
CA SER A 50 -10.16 27.50 2.99
C SER A 50 -10.49 27.81 1.52
N LYS A 51 -11.16 28.95 1.26
CA LYS A 51 -11.39 29.44 -0.11
C LYS A 51 -10.09 29.53 -0.91
N GLN A 52 -9.02 30.04 -0.28
CA GLN A 52 -7.71 30.14 -0.92
C GLN A 52 -7.19 28.77 -1.35
N SER A 53 -7.26 27.75 -0.49
CA SER A 53 -6.82 26.40 -0.83
C SER A 53 -7.63 25.77 -1.96
N LEU A 54 -8.91 26.13 -2.14
CA LEU A 54 -9.73 25.67 -3.27
C LEU A 54 -9.28 26.35 -4.57
N VAL A 55 -9.06 27.66 -4.53
CA VAL A 55 -8.58 28.44 -5.68
C VAL A 55 -7.18 27.98 -6.11
N ASP A 56 -6.25 27.83 -5.17
CA ASP A 56 -4.88 27.38 -5.44
C ASP A 56 -4.90 26.00 -6.09
N PHE A 57 -5.71 25.07 -5.56
CA PHE A 57 -5.83 23.74 -6.14
C PHE A 57 -6.37 23.76 -7.57
N LEU A 58 -7.41 24.55 -7.86
CA LEU A 58 -7.95 24.68 -9.22
C LEU A 58 -6.90 25.29 -10.16
N ALA A 59 -6.21 26.35 -9.72
CA ALA A 59 -5.17 27.02 -10.48
C ALA A 59 -3.97 26.10 -10.79
N ASP A 60 -3.50 25.33 -9.80
CA ASP A 60 -2.42 24.33 -9.94
C ASP A 60 -2.76 23.25 -10.98
N HIS A 61 -4.06 23.01 -11.21
CA HIS A 61 -4.57 22.05 -12.20
C HIS A 61 -5.06 22.71 -13.49
N GLY A 62 -4.77 24.00 -13.69
CA GLY A 62 -5.09 24.74 -14.92
C GLY A 62 -6.55 25.16 -15.06
N VAL A 63 -7.32 25.14 -13.97
CA VAL A 63 -8.71 25.61 -13.93
C VAL A 63 -8.73 27.04 -13.39
N ALA A 64 -9.30 27.96 -14.19
CA ALA A 64 -9.42 29.36 -13.78
C ALA A 64 -10.44 29.48 -12.64
N ALA A 65 -9.96 29.88 -11.46
CA ALA A 65 -10.78 30.07 -10.27
C ALA A 65 -10.51 31.43 -9.63
N SER A 66 -11.54 32.01 -9.00
CA SER A 66 -11.45 33.32 -8.35
C SER A 66 -11.88 33.25 -6.89
N ILE A 67 -11.10 33.91 -6.02
CA ILE A 67 -11.35 33.97 -4.57
C ILE A 67 -12.68 34.67 -4.22
N PHE A 68 -13.20 35.48 -5.15
CA PHE A 68 -14.44 36.23 -5.00
C PHE A 68 -15.68 35.35 -5.17
N ASN A 69 -15.58 34.18 -5.81
CA ASN A 69 -16.67 33.23 -5.96
C ASN A 69 -17.16 32.72 -4.59
N LEU A 70 -18.41 32.28 -4.49
CA LEU A 70 -18.91 31.67 -3.25
C LEU A 70 -18.11 30.40 -2.94
N LYS A 71 -17.92 30.12 -1.65
CA LYS A 71 -17.13 28.95 -1.22
C LYS A 71 -17.76 27.64 -1.72
N ASP A 72 -19.09 27.57 -1.72
CA ASP A 72 -19.80 26.38 -2.17
C ASP A 72 -19.67 26.15 -3.69
N ASP A 73 -19.60 27.21 -4.48
CA ASP A 73 -19.38 27.11 -5.93
C ASP A 73 -17.94 26.64 -6.23
N LEU A 74 -16.95 27.23 -5.54
CA LEU A 74 -15.56 26.76 -5.62
C LEU A 74 -15.41 25.30 -5.19
N TRP A 75 -16.15 24.88 -4.15
CA TRP A 75 -16.14 23.48 -3.72
C TRP A 75 -16.74 22.55 -4.77
N LYS A 76 -17.88 22.93 -5.38
CA LYS A 76 -18.48 22.14 -6.47
C LYS A 76 -17.52 21.97 -7.64
N GLU A 77 -16.85 23.04 -8.07
CA GLU A 77 -15.85 22.96 -9.14
C GLU A 77 -14.68 22.02 -8.79
N VAL A 78 -14.19 22.08 -7.54
CA VAL A 78 -13.16 21.15 -7.05
C VAL A 78 -13.67 19.71 -7.03
N GLU A 79 -14.89 19.48 -6.58
CA GLU A 79 -15.52 18.16 -6.50
C GLU A 79 -15.73 17.56 -7.89
N ASP A 80 -16.26 18.34 -8.83
CA ASP A 80 -16.44 17.95 -10.23
C ASP A 80 -15.10 17.65 -10.89
N PHE A 81 -14.08 18.48 -10.65
CA PHE A 81 -12.73 18.21 -11.13
C PHE A 81 -12.19 16.89 -10.58
N ILE A 82 -12.28 16.66 -9.27
CA ILE A 82 -11.81 15.40 -8.65
C ILE A 82 -12.56 14.20 -9.23
N ASN A 83 -13.87 14.29 -9.40
CA ASN A 83 -14.69 13.22 -9.96
C ASN A 83 -14.34 12.94 -11.43
N SER A 84 -14.09 13.98 -12.23
CA SER A 84 -13.65 13.85 -13.62
C SER A 84 -12.30 13.14 -13.78
N ARG A 85 -11.48 13.09 -12.71
CA ARG A 85 -10.19 12.40 -12.65
C ARG A 85 -10.29 10.99 -12.05
N GLY A 86 -11.49 10.44 -11.93
CA GLY A 86 -11.72 9.12 -11.34
C GLY A 86 -11.75 9.14 -9.81
N GLY A 87 -12.00 10.30 -9.21
CA GLY A 87 -12.20 10.46 -7.77
C GLY A 87 -10.94 10.75 -6.96
N ARG A 88 -11.15 11.00 -5.67
CA ARG A 88 -10.11 11.49 -4.75
C ARG A 88 -8.93 10.52 -4.60
N ASN A 89 -9.19 9.21 -4.60
CA ASN A 89 -8.13 8.22 -4.41
C ASN A 89 -7.20 8.14 -5.63
N SER A 90 -7.75 8.28 -6.85
CA SER A 90 -6.99 8.30 -8.10
C SER A 90 -6.06 9.52 -8.22
N MET A 91 -6.44 10.62 -7.56
CA MET A 91 -5.66 11.85 -7.48
C MET A 91 -4.54 11.81 -6.41
N LYS A 92 -4.61 10.89 -5.44
CA LYS A 92 -3.61 10.84 -4.37
C LYS A 92 -2.29 10.33 -4.91
N LYS A 93 -1.26 11.15 -4.75
CA LYS A 93 0.13 10.78 -5.00
C LYS A 93 0.89 10.75 -3.70
N TYR A 94 1.73 9.74 -3.52
CA TYR A 94 2.55 9.56 -2.31
C TYR A 94 4.02 9.81 -2.63
N LEU A 95 4.74 10.48 -1.73
CA LEU A 95 6.15 10.85 -1.96
C LEU A 95 7.03 9.66 -2.30
N VAL A 96 6.85 8.55 -1.57
CA VAL A 96 7.61 7.32 -1.77
C VAL A 96 7.26 6.65 -3.10
N ASP A 97 6.00 6.70 -3.52
CA ASP A 97 5.54 6.13 -4.78
C ASP A 97 6.10 6.87 -5.98
N GLU A 98 6.06 8.21 -5.95
CA GLU A 98 6.63 9.02 -7.03
C GLU A 98 8.14 8.75 -7.14
N TYR A 99 8.85 8.65 -6.01
CA TYR A 99 10.27 8.31 -6.01
C TYR A 99 10.53 6.89 -6.54
N ALA A 100 9.77 5.90 -6.09
CA ALA A 100 9.87 4.52 -6.58
C ALA A 100 9.62 4.43 -8.09
N ALA A 101 8.64 5.18 -8.60
CA ALA A 101 8.35 5.25 -10.04
C ALA A 101 9.53 5.80 -10.85
N THR A 102 10.31 6.76 -10.33
CA THR A 102 11.53 7.24 -11.01
C THR A 102 12.59 6.15 -11.18
N LEU A 103 12.56 5.11 -10.34
CA LEU A 103 13.44 3.95 -10.39
C LEU A 103 12.81 2.77 -11.15
N GLY A 104 11.61 2.94 -11.73
CA GLY A 104 10.86 1.87 -12.37
C GLY A 104 10.24 0.86 -11.40
N VAL A 105 10.26 1.13 -10.08
CA VAL A 105 9.66 0.26 -9.06
C VAL A 105 8.20 0.62 -8.87
N LYS A 106 7.31 -0.38 -8.97
CA LYS A 106 5.88 -0.23 -8.68
C LYS A 106 5.59 -0.58 -7.22
N ILE A 107 4.95 0.32 -6.48
CA ILE A 107 4.48 0.03 -5.13
C ILE A 107 3.03 -0.45 -5.18
N VAL A 108 2.73 -1.52 -4.44
CA VAL A 108 1.37 -2.04 -4.22
C VAL A 108 1.11 -2.07 -2.72
N ARG A 109 -0.05 -1.56 -2.31
CA ARG A 109 -0.47 -1.56 -0.90
C ARG A 109 -1.50 -2.65 -0.68
N LEU A 110 -1.34 -3.39 0.42
CA LEU A 110 -2.35 -4.34 0.88
C LEU A 110 -3.60 -3.60 1.37
N PRO A 111 -4.79 -4.24 1.30
CA PRO A 111 -5.97 -3.72 1.97
C PRO A 111 -5.74 -3.53 3.48
N PRO A 112 -6.31 -2.48 4.11
CA PRO A 112 -6.17 -2.26 5.55
C PRO A 112 -6.60 -3.48 6.37
N TYR A 113 -5.81 -3.85 7.38
CA TYR A 113 -6.09 -4.99 8.29
C TYR A 113 -6.05 -6.39 7.66
N HIS A 114 -5.44 -6.54 6.49
CA HIS A 114 -5.27 -7.85 5.83
C HIS A 114 -3.80 -8.29 5.80
N CYS A 115 -3.18 -8.43 6.97
CA CYS A 115 -1.79 -8.87 7.06
C CYS A 115 -1.58 -10.32 6.59
N GLN A 116 -2.64 -11.13 6.50
CA GLN A 116 -2.56 -12.48 5.90
C GLN A 116 -2.11 -12.46 4.45
N PHE A 117 -2.23 -11.33 3.75
CA PHE A 117 -1.75 -11.17 2.37
C PHE A 117 -0.29 -10.67 2.29
N SER A 118 0.43 -10.64 3.41
CA SER A 118 1.79 -10.14 3.48
C SER A 118 2.79 -11.28 3.68
N PRO A 119 3.56 -11.69 2.64
CA PRO A 119 4.54 -12.77 2.76
C PRO A 119 5.60 -12.52 3.84
N ILE A 120 5.90 -11.24 4.14
CA ILE A 120 6.88 -10.88 5.16
C ILE A 120 6.47 -11.37 6.56
N GLU A 121 5.17 -11.53 6.85
CA GLU A 121 4.71 -12.03 8.16
C GLU A 121 5.12 -13.49 8.37
N LEU A 122 5.12 -14.31 7.30
CA LEU A 122 5.60 -15.69 7.34
C LEU A 122 7.11 -15.74 7.59
N ILE A 123 7.88 -14.93 6.85
CA ILE A 123 9.33 -14.81 7.05
C ILE A 123 9.64 -14.32 8.47
N TRP A 124 8.87 -13.36 8.96
CA TRP A 124 9.04 -12.81 10.31
C TRP A 124 8.74 -13.85 11.39
N ASN A 125 7.71 -14.68 11.21
CA ASN A 125 7.42 -15.78 12.11
C ASN A 125 8.53 -16.84 12.13
N GLN A 126 9.04 -17.21 10.96
CA GLN A 126 10.16 -18.14 10.82
C GLN A 126 11.43 -17.59 11.49
N LEU A 127 11.77 -16.32 11.25
CA LEU A 127 12.93 -15.66 11.87
C LEU A 127 12.80 -15.61 13.39
N LYS A 128 11.62 -15.21 13.90
CA LYS A 128 11.35 -15.19 15.34
C LYS A 128 11.53 -16.57 15.96
N SER A 129 11.06 -17.62 15.29
CA SER A 129 11.21 -19.00 15.75
C SER A 129 12.67 -19.45 15.79
N TYR A 130 13.44 -19.13 14.73
CA TYR A 130 14.89 -19.38 14.69
C TYR A 130 15.65 -18.63 15.79
N LEU A 131 15.39 -17.34 15.98
CA LEU A 131 16.09 -16.55 17.01
C LEU A 131 15.79 -17.06 18.42
N ARG A 132 14.56 -17.53 18.68
CA ARG A 132 14.18 -18.13 19.96
C ARG A 132 14.86 -19.48 20.21
N SER A 133 15.02 -20.30 19.18
CA SER A 133 15.67 -21.61 19.33
C SER A 133 17.19 -21.52 19.40
N ALA A 134 17.79 -20.57 18.68
CA ALA A 134 19.25 -20.39 18.62
C ALA A 134 19.83 -19.48 19.72
N GLY A 135 19.00 -18.68 20.39
CA GLY A 135 19.43 -17.63 21.30
C GLY A 135 19.07 -17.85 22.77
N LYS A 136 19.54 -16.93 23.61
CA LYS A 136 19.19 -16.82 25.04
C LYS A 136 18.71 -15.39 25.34
N THR A 137 17.89 -15.23 26.38
CA THR A 137 17.40 -13.92 26.82
C THR A 137 18.51 -12.97 27.29
N SER A 138 19.69 -13.51 27.65
CA SER A 138 20.88 -12.75 28.02
C SER A 138 21.72 -12.27 26.84
N ASP A 139 21.37 -12.65 25.60
CA ASP A 139 22.18 -12.29 24.42
C ASP A 139 22.13 -10.78 24.16
N LYS A 140 23.28 -10.21 23.82
CA LYS A 140 23.39 -8.80 23.43
C LYS A 140 22.71 -8.57 22.09
N LEU A 141 22.13 -7.38 21.91
CA LEU A 141 21.42 -7.01 20.68
C LEU A 141 22.25 -7.22 19.42
N GLU A 142 23.56 -6.93 19.45
CA GLU A 142 24.43 -7.12 18.28
C GLU A 142 24.58 -8.58 17.85
N VAL A 143 24.55 -9.51 18.83
CA VAL A 143 24.59 -10.95 18.54
C VAL A 143 23.27 -11.38 17.89
N VAL A 144 22.14 -10.90 18.43
CA VAL A 144 20.82 -11.17 17.86
C VAL A 144 20.71 -10.61 16.44
N ARG A 145 21.23 -9.39 16.21
CA ARG A 145 21.29 -8.75 14.90
C ARG A 145 22.13 -9.55 13.91
N ALA A 146 23.33 -9.98 14.30
CA ALA A 146 24.21 -10.76 13.44
C ALA A 146 23.54 -12.08 13.01
N ARG A 147 22.93 -12.81 13.96
CA ARG A 147 22.18 -14.04 13.66
C ARG A 147 20.99 -13.80 12.74
N ALA A 148 20.26 -12.70 12.92
CA ALA A 148 19.14 -12.37 12.06
C ALA A 148 19.59 -12.09 10.62
N ILE A 149 20.69 -11.36 10.44
CA ILE A 149 21.27 -11.08 9.11
C ILE A 149 21.77 -12.38 8.47
N GLU A 150 22.52 -13.19 9.21
CA GLU A 150 23.04 -14.48 8.72
C GLU A 150 21.89 -15.40 8.30
N TRP A 151 20.83 -15.49 9.10
CA TRP A 151 19.67 -16.30 8.76
C TRP A 151 18.96 -15.80 7.49
N LEU A 152 18.80 -14.48 7.34
CA LEU A 152 18.19 -13.89 6.14
C LEU A 152 19.05 -14.10 4.88
N GLN A 153 20.38 -14.03 5.01
CA GLN A 153 21.30 -14.26 3.90
C GLN A 153 21.33 -15.72 3.43
N ASN A 154 21.03 -16.66 4.32
CA ASN A 154 21.00 -18.10 4.03
C ASN A 154 19.60 -18.61 3.66
N LYS A 155 18.62 -17.73 3.46
CA LYS A 155 17.29 -18.14 3.00
C LYS A 155 17.35 -18.64 1.56
N CYS A 156 16.83 -19.85 1.33
CA CYS A 156 16.76 -20.40 0.00
C CYS A 156 15.57 -19.83 -0.77
N GLU A 157 15.68 -19.79 -2.10
CA GLU A 157 14.64 -19.27 -2.99
C GLU A 157 13.31 -20.03 -2.84
N ALA A 158 13.37 -21.35 -2.60
CA ALA A 158 12.18 -22.18 -2.40
C ALA A 158 11.38 -21.75 -1.15
N ASP A 159 12.05 -21.45 -0.04
CA ASP A 159 11.40 -20.95 1.18
C ASP A 159 10.70 -19.61 0.91
N ILE A 160 11.33 -18.73 0.13
CA ILE A 160 10.75 -17.43 -0.23
C ILE A 160 9.55 -17.62 -1.17
N SER A 161 9.69 -18.43 -2.22
CA SER A 161 8.59 -18.74 -3.17
C SER A 161 7.36 -19.27 -2.45
N TRP A 162 7.57 -20.22 -1.53
CA TRP A 162 6.49 -20.80 -0.73
C TRP A 162 5.69 -19.74 0.04
N THR A 163 6.32 -18.67 0.53
CA THR A 163 5.58 -17.60 1.22
C THR A 163 4.62 -16.84 0.31
N TYR A 164 4.95 -16.70 -0.97
CA TYR A 164 4.05 -16.09 -1.94
C TYR A 164 2.95 -17.05 -2.36
N GLU A 165 3.28 -18.32 -2.60
CA GLU A 165 2.31 -19.38 -2.91
C GLU A 165 1.25 -19.49 -1.80
N HIS A 166 1.68 -19.53 -0.53
CA HIS A 166 0.75 -19.56 0.60
C HIS A 166 -0.20 -18.36 0.63
N VAL A 167 0.30 -17.15 0.31
CA VAL A 167 -0.54 -15.95 0.25
C VAL A 167 -1.56 -16.03 -0.89
N LEU A 168 -1.16 -16.58 -2.04
CA LEU A 168 -2.06 -16.79 -3.18
C LEU A 168 -3.16 -17.80 -2.85
N ASP A 169 -2.83 -18.89 -2.15
CA ASP A 169 -3.81 -19.89 -1.70
C ASP A 169 -4.87 -19.26 -0.77
N ILE A 170 -4.44 -18.40 0.16
CA ILE A 170 -5.36 -17.65 1.04
C ILE A 170 -6.25 -16.72 0.22
N GLU A 171 -5.67 -16.01 -0.75
CA GLU A 171 -6.42 -15.10 -1.62
C GLU A 171 -7.47 -15.84 -2.45
N GLU A 172 -7.11 -16.98 -3.05
CA GLU A 172 -8.01 -17.84 -3.81
C GLU A 172 -9.13 -18.41 -2.93
N GLY A 173 -8.80 -18.88 -1.73
CA GLY A 173 -9.80 -19.34 -0.77
C GLY A 173 -10.84 -18.28 -0.43
N ILE A 174 -10.42 -17.02 -0.24
CA ILE A 174 -11.34 -15.90 0.04
C ILE A 174 -12.20 -15.58 -1.19
N LYS A 175 -11.60 -15.55 -2.39
CA LYS A 175 -12.35 -15.31 -3.64
C LYS A 175 -13.45 -16.35 -3.84
N ASN A 176 -13.14 -17.62 -3.64
CA ASN A 176 -14.11 -18.71 -3.79
C ASN A 176 -15.30 -18.57 -2.84
N VAL A 177 -15.07 -18.15 -1.59
CA VAL A 177 -16.15 -17.88 -0.63
C VAL A 177 -17.00 -16.69 -1.08
N MET A 178 -16.36 -15.60 -1.51
CA MET A 178 -17.08 -14.40 -1.98
C MET A 178 -17.96 -14.69 -3.21
N GLU A 179 -17.49 -15.50 -4.15
CA GLU A 179 -18.25 -15.92 -5.33
C GLU A 179 -19.44 -16.80 -4.95
N GLN A 180 -19.26 -17.76 -4.03
CA GLN A 180 -20.36 -18.61 -3.55
C GLN A 180 -21.46 -17.82 -2.84
N ASP A 181 -21.09 -16.82 -2.05
CA ASP A 181 -22.04 -15.94 -1.37
C ASP A 181 -22.85 -15.11 -2.38
N THR A 182 -22.23 -14.69 -3.49
CA THR A 182 -22.94 -13.93 -4.54
C THR A 182 -23.96 -14.79 -5.28
N TYR A 183 -23.60 -16.03 -5.65
CA TYR A 183 -24.54 -16.95 -6.29
C TYR A 183 -25.69 -17.38 -5.36
N SER A 184 -25.42 -17.51 -4.06
CA SER A 184 -26.44 -17.87 -3.08
C SER A 184 -27.44 -16.72 -2.88
N SER A 185 -26.99 -15.46 -2.85
CA SER A 185 -27.89 -14.30 -2.73
C SER A 185 -28.76 -14.06 -3.97
N ASP A 186 -28.23 -14.33 -5.16
CA ASP A 186 -28.97 -14.16 -6.42
C ASP A 186 -30.02 -15.27 -6.62
N SER A 187 -29.80 -16.46 -6.05
CA SER A 187 -30.76 -17.57 -6.11
C SER A 187 -31.94 -17.42 -5.14
N GLU A 188 -31.82 -16.64 -4.06
CA GLU A 188 -32.90 -16.45 -3.08
C GLU A 188 -33.90 -15.34 -3.49
N CYS A 189 -33.53 -14.44 -4.41
CA CYS A 189 -34.39 -13.35 -4.88
C CYS A 189 -35.50 -13.82 -5.86
N ASP A 190 -35.38 -15.02 -6.45
CA ASP A 190 -36.29 -15.50 -7.50
C ASP A 190 -37.48 -16.35 -6.98
N THR A 191 -37.66 -16.46 -5.66
CA THR A 191 -38.71 -17.32 -5.07
C THR A 191 -39.85 -16.59 -4.34
N SER A 192 -39.94 -15.26 -4.42
CA SER A 192 -40.96 -14.49 -3.67
C SER A 192 -42.02 -13.75 -4.51
N GLU A 193 -42.23 -14.11 -5.78
CA GLU A 193 -43.38 -13.60 -6.57
C GLU A 193 -44.19 -14.74 -7.19
N SER A 194 -44.89 -15.51 -6.36
CA SER A 194 -46.11 -16.21 -6.79
C SER A 194 -46.89 -16.71 -5.58
N GLU A 195 -47.80 -15.89 -5.07
CA GLU A 195 -49.11 -16.29 -4.50
C GLU A 195 -50.06 -15.08 -4.41
#